data_AF-A0A9W9X9F9-F1
#
_entry.id   AF-A0A9W9X9F9-F1
#
_cell.length_a   1.000
_cell.length_b   1.000
_cell.length_c   1.000
_cell.angle_alpha   90.00
_cell.angle_beta   90.00
_cell.angle_gamma   90.00
#
_symmetry.space_group_name_H-M   'P 1'
#
loop_
_entity.id
_entity.type
_entity.pdbx_description
1 polymer ?
#
loop_
_entity_poly.entity_id
_entity_poly.type
_entity_poly.pdbx_seq_one_letter_code
_entity_poly.pdbx_strand_id
1 'polypeptide(L)'
;MAESFTLPLRPIPEKRDRPDTLPVEIAQINNQWGSFREVNEDVLRNKIVEEEEKDGLEEVEESDQDATDLDSTERLEQLYKRRAEITQFAMQAHMETMFALDFVSLLLSKQAPRQAETSMSAFLKQVAPLGSLNAEVVHPPPKPESTTKDVSAVSRGWRIQNFNAAANKLLQAASRLETEVASETRYWNEVLAVKDKGWKVSRLPLERQSLGVQYGFLEATPVFRDRGLASLRRAEDGALSLDERLIPP
;
A
#
# COMPACT_ATOMS: atom_id res chain seq x y z
N MET A 1 -38.19 4.75 -65.83
CA MET A 1 -37.88 3.44 -65.21
C MET A 1 -37.08 3.75 -63.96
N ALA A 2 -37.65 3.54 -62.78
CA ALA A 2 -36.98 3.78 -61.51
C ALA A 2 -36.31 2.47 -61.09
N GLU A 3 -34.98 2.42 -61.12
CA GLU A 3 -34.22 1.29 -60.62
C GLU A 3 -34.25 1.30 -59.08
N SER A 4 -34.82 0.25 -58.51
CA SER A 4 -34.92 0.03 -57.07
C SER A 4 -33.54 -0.25 -56.48
N PHE A 5 -33.02 0.68 -55.68
CA PHE A 5 -31.79 0.49 -54.92
C PHE A 5 -32.10 -0.36 -53.67
N THR A 6 -31.66 -1.62 -53.65
CA THR A 6 -31.79 -2.51 -52.48
C THR A 6 -30.55 -2.40 -51.60
N LEU A 7 -30.63 -1.59 -50.54
CA LEU A 7 -29.63 -1.57 -49.47
C LEU A 7 -29.88 -2.75 -48.50
N PRO A 8 -28.90 -3.65 -48.26
CA PRO A 8 -29.04 -4.69 -47.24
C PRO A 8 -29.03 -4.05 -45.84
N LEU A 9 -30.11 -4.28 -45.06
CA LEU A 9 -30.27 -3.79 -43.68
C LEU A 9 -29.44 -4.57 -42.64
N ARG A 10 -28.55 -5.46 -43.07
CA ARG A 10 -27.59 -6.13 -42.18
C ARG A 10 -26.19 -5.65 -42.51
N PRO A 11 -25.42 -5.16 -41.53
CA PRO A 11 -24.02 -4.84 -41.75
C PRO A 11 -23.30 -6.11 -42.22
N ILE A 12 -22.45 -5.96 -43.25
CA ILE A 12 -21.55 -7.01 -43.70
C ILE A 12 -20.65 -7.34 -42.50
N PRO A 13 -20.52 -8.60 -42.09
CA PRO A 13 -19.55 -8.95 -41.07
C PRO A 13 -18.15 -8.68 -41.62
N GLU A 14 -17.59 -7.51 -41.29
CA GLU A 14 -16.16 -7.31 -41.42
C GLU A 14 -15.49 -8.34 -40.53
N LYS A 15 -14.82 -9.31 -41.14
CA LYS A 15 -13.79 -10.06 -40.43
C LYS A 15 -12.76 -9.02 -40.00
N ARG A 16 -12.81 -8.64 -38.73
CA ARG A 16 -11.68 -7.95 -38.11
C ARG A 16 -10.51 -8.90 -38.26
N ASP A 17 -9.57 -8.60 -39.14
CA ASP A 17 -8.22 -9.12 -39.00
C ASP A 17 -7.79 -8.64 -37.63
N ARG A 18 -7.86 -9.53 -36.64
CA ARG A 18 -7.34 -9.28 -35.31
C ARG A 18 -5.85 -9.56 -35.40
N PRO A 19 -4.96 -8.55 -35.39
CA PRO A 19 -3.63 -8.77 -34.87
C PRO A 19 -3.80 -8.81 -33.35
N ASP A 20 -4.39 -9.90 -32.82
CA ASP A 20 -4.27 -10.19 -31.40
C ASP A 20 -2.76 -10.34 -31.19
N THR A 21 -2.14 -9.25 -30.73
CA THR A 21 -0.69 -9.17 -30.61
C THR A 21 -0.36 -10.07 -29.45
N LEU A 22 0.51 -11.07 -29.67
CA LEU A 22 0.94 -12.02 -28.63
C LEU A 22 1.19 -11.36 -27.25
N PRO A 23 1.77 -10.14 -27.15
CA PRO A 23 1.84 -9.42 -25.87
C PRO A 23 0.52 -9.21 -25.11
N VAL A 24 -0.58 -8.93 -25.82
CA VAL A 24 -1.92 -8.74 -25.24
C VAL A 24 -2.48 -10.07 -24.74
N GLU A 25 -2.34 -11.14 -25.52
CA GLU A 25 -2.78 -12.48 -25.12
C GLU A 25 -1.96 -13.01 -23.94
N ILE A 26 -0.63 -12.80 -23.96
CA ILE A 26 0.26 -13.15 -22.85
C ILE A 26 -0.12 -12.39 -21.58
N ALA A 27 -0.42 -11.09 -21.69
CA ALA A 27 -0.89 -10.30 -20.54
C ALA A 27 -2.25 -10.80 -20.02
N GLN A 28 -3.17 -11.17 -20.92
CA GLN A 28 -4.47 -11.70 -20.55
C GLN A 28 -4.36 -13.05 -19.83
N ILE A 29 -3.55 -13.97 -20.37
CA ILE A 29 -3.30 -15.27 -19.74
C ILE A 29 -2.64 -15.08 -18.38
N ASN A 30 -1.64 -14.20 -18.27
CA ASN A 30 -0.99 -13.92 -16.99
C ASN A 30 -1.95 -13.32 -15.95
N ASN A 31 -2.90 -12.49 -16.37
CA ASN A 31 -3.91 -11.93 -15.46
C ASN A 31 -4.96 -12.96 -15.02
N GLN A 32 -5.31 -13.93 -15.88
CA GLN A 32 -6.32 -14.95 -15.60
C GLN A 32 -5.77 -16.16 -14.84
N TRP A 33 -4.52 -16.54 -15.13
CA TRP A 33 -3.91 -17.79 -14.67
C TRP A 33 -2.65 -17.58 -13.83
N GLY A 34 -2.21 -16.33 -13.65
CA GLY A 34 -0.93 -16.04 -13.03
C GLY A 34 0.24 -16.51 -13.91
N SER A 35 1.29 -17.01 -13.27
CA SER A 35 2.53 -17.40 -13.95
C SER A 35 2.33 -18.54 -14.96
N PHE A 36 2.81 -18.35 -16.20
CA PHE A 36 2.79 -19.37 -17.26
C PHE A 36 3.41 -20.72 -16.89
N ARG A 37 4.26 -20.77 -15.85
CA ARG A 37 4.90 -22.00 -15.39
C ARG A 37 3.94 -22.98 -14.73
N GLU A 38 2.82 -22.49 -14.24
CA GLU A 38 1.80 -23.27 -13.54
C GLU A 38 0.70 -23.76 -14.49
N VAL A 39 0.67 -23.22 -15.72
CA VAL A 39 -0.29 -23.57 -16.77
C VAL A 39 0.22 -24.79 -17.55
N ASN A 40 -0.27 -25.97 -17.20
CA ASN A 40 -0.03 -27.22 -17.93
C ASN A 40 -1.27 -27.68 -18.71
N GLU A 41 -1.08 -28.44 -19.78
CA GLU A 41 -2.17 -28.94 -20.63
C GLU A 41 -3.19 -29.79 -19.84
N ASP A 42 -2.73 -30.57 -18.86
CA ASP A 42 -3.59 -31.39 -18.01
C ASP A 42 -4.50 -30.53 -17.12
N VAL A 43 -3.98 -29.42 -16.58
CA VAL A 43 -4.76 -28.48 -15.76
C VAL A 43 -5.84 -27.78 -16.59
N LEU A 44 -5.50 -27.41 -17.83
CA LEU A 44 -6.44 -26.78 -18.76
C LEU A 44 -7.56 -27.75 -19.17
N ARG A 45 -7.21 -29.00 -19.49
CA ARG A 45 -8.20 -30.04 -19.84
C ARG A 45 -9.17 -30.30 -18.70
N ASN A 46 -8.67 -30.38 -17.46
CA ASN A 46 -9.51 -30.58 -16.29
C ASN A 46 -10.47 -29.40 -16.07
N LYS A 47 -9.99 -28.15 -16.24
CA LYS A 47 -10.86 -26.97 -16.13
C LYS A 47 -11.90 -26.87 -17.24
N ILE A 48 -11.59 -27.28 -18.47
CA ILE A 48 -12.59 -27.31 -19.56
C ILE A 48 -13.71 -28.29 -19.20
N VAL A 49 -13.36 -29.46 -18.65
CA VAL A 49 -14.37 -30.42 -18.18
C VAL A 49 -15.18 -29.85 -17.01
N GLU A 50 -14.54 -29.18 -16.05
CA GLU A 50 -15.23 -28.51 -14.93
C GLU A 50 -16.14 -27.37 -15.40
N GLU A 51 -15.75 -26.60 -16.43
CA GLU A 51 -16.57 -25.54 -17.01
C GLU A 51 -17.73 -26.10 -17.84
N GLU A 52 -17.52 -27.17 -18.60
CA GLU A 52 -18.59 -27.90 -19.30
C GLU A 52 -19.61 -28.50 -18.31
N GLU A 53 -19.17 -28.89 -17.10
CA GLU A 53 -20.04 -29.32 -16.01
C GLU A 53 -20.72 -28.15 -15.27
N LYS A 54 -20.08 -26.97 -15.23
CA LYS A 54 -20.61 -25.76 -14.56
C LYS A 54 -21.57 -24.92 -15.40
N ASP A 55 -21.60 -25.07 -16.73
CA ASP A 55 -22.51 -24.34 -17.64
C ASP A 55 -24.02 -24.69 -17.41
N GLY A 56 -24.33 -25.47 -16.37
CA GLY A 56 -25.68 -25.76 -15.86
C GLY A 56 -26.01 -25.22 -14.47
N LEU A 57 -25.14 -24.47 -13.80
CA LEU A 57 -25.39 -23.91 -12.45
C LEU A 57 -24.98 -22.44 -12.38
N GLU A 58 -25.97 -21.58 -12.15
CA GLU A 58 -25.82 -20.13 -11.97
C GLU A 58 -24.83 -19.76 -10.83
N GLU A 59 -24.12 -18.66 -11.07
CA GLU A 59 -23.03 -18.07 -10.30
C GLU A 59 -23.33 -17.93 -8.80
N VAL A 60 -22.43 -18.46 -7.96
CA VAL A 60 -22.37 -18.13 -6.54
C VAL A 60 -21.29 -17.08 -6.34
N GLU A 61 -21.73 -15.96 -5.75
CA GLU A 61 -20.98 -14.76 -5.39
C GLU A 61 -19.57 -15.05 -4.84
N GLU A 62 -18.57 -14.33 -5.40
CA GLU A 62 -17.23 -14.21 -4.85
C GLU A 62 -17.30 -13.61 -3.43
N SER A 63 -17.10 -14.47 -2.43
CA SER A 63 -16.78 -14.04 -1.08
C SER A 63 -15.37 -13.45 -1.09
N ASP A 64 -15.26 -12.19 -0.67
CA ASP A 64 -14.02 -11.53 -0.23
C ASP A 64 -13.17 -12.53 0.59
N GLN A 65 -12.07 -12.99 0.01
CA GLN A 65 -11.08 -13.78 0.71
C GLN A 65 -10.19 -12.84 1.52
N ASP A 66 -10.22 -13.04 2.83
CA ASP A 66 -9.36 -12.39 3.80
C ASP A 66 -7.90 -12.39 3.36
N ALA A 67 -7.28 -11.21 3.41
CA ALA A 67 -5.92 -10.91 3.00
C ALA A 67 -4.87 -11.47 3.97
N THR A 68 -4.83 -12.79 4.17
CA THR A 68 -3.85 -13.41 5.08
C THR A 68 -2.70 -14.14 4.41
N ASP A 69 -2.73 -14.40 3.09
CA ASP A 69 -1.62 -15.05 2.38
C ASP A 69 -1.32 -14.37 1.03
N LEU A 70 -0.96 -13.09 1.05
CA LEU A 70 -0.40 -12.43 -0.14
C LEU A 70 1.04 -12.91 -0.32
N ASP A 71 1.39 -13.35 -1.52
CA ASP A 71 2.77 -13.75 -1.83
C ASP A 71 3.73 -12.60 -1.52
N SER A 72 4.95 -12.94 -1.13
CA SER A 72 6.01 -11.98 -0.81
C SER A 72 6.22 -10.94 -1.91
N THR A 73 5.98 -11.32 -3.17
CA THR A 73 6.02 -10.44 -4.35
C THR A 73 4.85 -9.46 -4.38
N GLU A 74 3.62 -9.94 -4.20
CA GLU A 74 2.40 -9.12 -4.17
C GLU A 74 2.43 -8.10 -3.03
N ARG A 75 2.97 -8.49 -1.87
CA ARG A 75 3.18 -7.56 -0.74
C ARG A 75 4.15 -6.44 -1.10
N LEU A 76 5.22 -6.73 -1.84
CA LEU A 76 6.17 -5.70 -2.30
C LEU A 76 5.51 -4.76 -3.31
N GLU A 77 4.74 -5.28 -4.25
CA GLU A 77 4.01 -4.48 -5.23
C GLU A 77 3.00 -3.54 -4.56
N GLN A 78 2.25 -4.04 -3.57
CA GLN A 78 1.36 -3.23 -2.76
C GLN A 78 2.13 -2.12 -2.03
N LEU A 79 3.29 -2.40 -1.46
CA LEU A 79 4.12 -1.39 -0.82
C LEU A 79 4.58 -0.31 -1.81
N TYR A 80 5.00 -0.68 -3.02
CA TYR A 80 5.36 0.28 -4.06
C TYR A 80 4.17 1.14 -4.49
N LYS A 81 2.99 0.52 -4.65
CA LYS A 81 1.75 1.23 -4.98
C LYS A 81 1.38 2.24 -3.90
N ARG A 82 1.37 1.82 -2.62
CA ARG A 82 1.09 2.72 -1.47
C ARG A 82 2.11 3.85 -1.39
N ARG A 83 3.40 3.57 -1.64
CA ARG A 83 4.44 4.61 -1.67
C ARG A 83 4.19 5.61 -2.79
N ALA A 84 3.83 5.15 -3.99
CA ALA A 84 3.51 6.01 -5.12
C ALA A 84 2.31 6.92 -4.80
N GLU A 85 1.24 6.36 -4.23
CA GLU A 85 0.05 7.11 -3.76
C GLU A 85 0.45 8.23 -2.79
N ILE A 86 1.26 7.93 -1.76
CA ILE A 86 1.72 8.93 -0.78
C ILE A 86 2.52 10.04 -1.48
N THR A 87 3.42 9.70 -2.40
CA THR A 87 4.21 10.70 -3.12
C THR A 87 3.36 11.59 -4.02
N GLN A 88 2.31 11.03 -4.63
CA GLN A 88 1.38 11.80 -5.45
C GLN A 88 0.59 12.81 -4.61
N PHE A 89 0.04 12.38 -3.46
CA PHE A 89 -0.66 13.30 -2.56
C PHE A 89 0.26 14.39 -2.01
N ALA A 90 1.49 14.04 -1.66
CA ALA A 90 2.48 15.01 -1.20
C ALA A 90 2.84 16.03 -2.30
N MET A 91 2.99 15.57 -3.55
CA MET A 91 3.26 16.44 -4.69
C MET A 91 2.10 17.40 -4.94
N GLN A 92 0.85 16.91 -4.93
CA GLN A 92 -0.32 17.75 -5.12
C GLN A 92 -0.42 18.83 -4.04
N ALA A 93 -0.31 18.43 -2.76
CA ALA A 93 -0.33 19.39 -1.64
C ALA A 93 0.80 20.41 -1.76
N HIS A 94 1.99 19.97 -2.16
CA HIS A 94 3.12 20.86 -2.39
C HIS A 94 2.82 21.89 -3.50
N MET A 95 2.27 21.47 -4.64
CA MET A 95 1.88 22.37 -5.72
C MET A 95 0.83 23.40 -5.27
N GLU A 96 -0.20 22.97 -4.53
CA GLU A 96 -1.22 23.87 -3.96
C GLU A 96 -0.60 24.91 -3.01
N THR A 97 0.34 24.49 -2.15
CA THR A 97 1.06 25.43 -1.27
C THR A 97 1.97 26.39 -2.04
N MET A 98 2.59 25.94 -3.14
CA MET A 98 3.41 26.80 -4.00
C MET A 98 2.54 27.85 -4.70
N PHE A 99 1.34 27.51 -5.15
CA PHE A 99 0.40 28.49 -5.70
C PHE A 99 -0.05 29.52 -4.66
N ALA A 100 -0.33 29.09 -3.42
CA ALA A 100 -0.66 30.01 -2.34
C ALA A 100 0.53 30.94 -1.99
N LEU A 101 1.75 30.40 -1.98
CA LEU A 101 2.97 31.18 -1.77
C LEU A 101 3.16 32.23 -2.87
N ASP A 102 3.00 31.84 -4.12
CA ASP A 102 3.08 32.72 -5.29
C ASP A 102 2.04 33.84 -5.22
N PHE A 103 0.80 33.52 -4.85
CA PHE A 103 -0.29 34.49 -4.66
C PHE A 103 0.04 35.53 -3.57
N VAL A 104 0.48 35.08 -2.39
CA VAL A 104 0.83 35.97 -1.28
C VAL A 104 2.07 36.80 -1.63
N SER A 105 3.07 36.20 -2.28
CA SER A 105 4.28 36.91 -2.69
C SER A 105 3.97 38.01 -3.70
N LEU A 106 3.10 37.74 -4.68
CA LEU A 106 2.66 38.74 -5.64
C LEU A 106 1.88 39.89 -4.95
N LEU A 107 1.03 39.59 -3.96
CA LEU A 107 0.37 40.62 -3.15
C LEU A 107 1.38 41.49 -2.36
N LEU A 108 2.40 40.87 -1.75
CA LEU A 108 3.44 41.57 -0.98
C LEU A 108 4.40 42.38 -1.87
N SER A 109 4.56 41.99 -3.14
CA SER A 109 5.49 42.65 -4.06
C SER A 109 5.21 44.15 -4.26
N LYS A 110 3.99 44.61 -3.99
CA LYS A 110 3.62 46.03 -3.99
C LYS A 110 4.34 46.84 -2.90
N GLN A 111 4.53 46.25 -1.72
CA GLN A 111 5.09 46.95 -0.55
C GLN A 111 6.56 46.58 -0.31
N ALA A 112 6.93 45.32 -0.55
CA ALA A 112 8.28 44.79 -0.29
C ALA A 112 8.79 43.96 -1.48
N PRO A 113 9.10 44.61 -2.63
CA PRO A 113 9.43 43.92 -3.88
C PRO A 113 10.64 42.99 -3.75
N ARG A 114 11.72 43.44 -3.08
CA ARG A 114 12.95 42.63 -2.90
C ARG A 114 12.74 41.33 -2.14
N GLN A 115 11.80 41.29 -1.20
CA GLN A 115 11.51 40.09 -0.40
C GLN A 115 10.49 39.19 -1.08
N ALA A 116 9.50 39.78 -1.76
CA ALA A 116 8.55 39.01 -2.54
C ALA A 116 9.19 38.31 -3.74
N GLU A 117 10.14 38.96 -4.41
CA GLU A 117 10.82 38.38 -5.56
C GLU A 117 11.61 37.11 -5.23
N THR A 118 12.10 36.92 -4.01
CA THR A 118 12.87 35.71 -3.67
C THR A 118 11.99 34.48 -3.51
N SER A 119 10.74 34.65 -3.06
CA SER A 119 9.78 33.57 -2.86
C SER A 119 8.88 33.29 -4.08
N MET A 120 8.82 34.20 -5.05
CA MET A 120 8.05 34.02 -6.28
C MET A 120 8.70 33.04 -7.26
N SER A 121 7.88 32.19 -7.87
CA SER A 121 8.29 31.33 -8.97
C SER A 121 8.77 32.12 -10.19
N ALA A 122 9.73 31.55 -10.94
CA ALA A 122 10.27 32.17 -12.13
C ALA A 122 9.22 32.35 -13.24
N PHE A 123 8.27 31.42 -13.32
CA PHE A 123 7.16 31.49 -14.26
C PHE A 123 6.26 32.70 -13.98
N LEU A 124 5.87 32.91 -12.71
CA LEU A 124 5.01 34.02 -12.33
C LEU A 124 5.64 35.39 -12.64
N LYS A 125 6.94 35.53 -12.41
CA LYS A 125 7.70 36.76 -12.73
C LYS A 125 7.68 37.12 -14.21
N GLN A 126 7.56 36.14 -15.10
CA GLN A 126 7.50 36.38 -16.55
C GLN A 126 6.09 36.78 -17.00
N VAL A 127 5.06 36.25 -16.36
CA VAL A 127 3.67 36.41 -16.79
C VAL A 127 3.02 37.67 -16.19
N ALA A 128 3.34 38.01 -14.94
CA ALA A 128 2.70 39.12 -14.24
C ALA A 128 3.75 40.11 -13.68
N PRO A 129 3.54 41.43 -13.85
CA PRO A 129 4.38 42.44 -13.22
C PRO A 129 4.16 42.47 -11.70
N LEU A 130 5.20 42.93 -11.00
CA LEU A 130 5.16 43.14 -9.56
C LEU A 130 4.09 44.18 -9.19
N GLY A 131 3.44 43.98 -8.05
CA GLY A 131 2.40 44.87 -7.52
C GLY A 131 1.05 44.79 -8.25
N SER A 132 0.81 43.73 -9.03
CA SER A 132 -0.44 43.54 -9.77
C SER A 132 -1.67 43.25 -8.88
N LEU A 133 -1.48 42.80 -7.64
CA LEU A 133 -2.54 42.63 -6.65
C LEU A 133 -2.51 43.74 -5.59
N ASN A 134 -3.69 44.08 -5.08
CA ASN A 134 -3.86 45.00 -3.96
C ASN A 134 -4.76 44.38 -2.88
N ALA A 135 -4.55 44.75 -1.63
CA ALA A 135 -5.44 44.42 -0.53
C ALA A 135 -6.26 45.65 -0.17
N GLU A 136 -7.58 45.52 -0.20
CA GLU A 136 -8.52 46.56 0.21
C GLU A 136 -9.49 46.00 1.25
N VAL A 137 -9.85 46.81 2.24
CA VAL A 137 -10.83 46.43 3.25
C VAL A 137 -12.21 46.54 2.63
N VAL A 138 -12.74 45.41 2.19
CA VAL A 138 -14.13 45.31 1.73
C VAL A 138 -14.98 44.82 2.89
N HIS A 139 -16.09 45.49 3.19
CA HIS A 139 -17.08 44.99 4.13
C HIS A 139 -18.00 44.01 3.39
N PRO A 140 -17.86 42.68 3.58
CA PRO A 140 -18.73 41.73 2.92
C PRO A 140 -20.17 41.90 3.41
N PRO A 141 -21.18 41.64 2.58
CA PRO A 141 -22.56 41.61 3.03
C PRO A 141 -22.72 40.56 4.15
N PRO A 142 -23.63 40.77 5.12
CA PRO A 142 -23.87 39.78 6.15
C PRO A 142 -24.26 38.46 5.50
N LYS A 143 -23.50 37.40 5.79
CA LYS A 143 -23.83 36.06 5.31
C LYS A 143 -25.21 35.66 5.85
N PRO A 144 -26.05 34.99 5.05
CA PRO A 144 -27.36 34.55 5.52
C PRO A 144 -27.19 33.62 6.73
N GLU A 145 -28.10 33.71 7.70
CA GLU A 145 -28.03 32.89 8.93
C GLU A 145 -28.08 31.38 8.64
N SER A 146 -28.65 30.97 7.51
CA SER A 146 -28.62 29.57 7.08
C SER A 146 -27.19 29.08 6.86
N THR A 147 -26.39 29.80 6.08
CA THR A 147 -25.01 29.42 5.78
C THR A 147 -24.13 29.39 7.03
N THR A 148 -24.34 30.29 8.00
CA THR A 148 -23.56 30.26 9.25
C THR A 148 -23.91 29.05 10.11
N LYS A 149 -25.21 28.71 10.19
CA LYS A 149 -25.69 27.49 10.87
C LYS A 149 -25.15 26.25 10.17
N ASP A 150 -25.18 26.19 8.84
CA ASP A 150 -24.67 25.06 8.06
C ASP A 150 -23.17 24.86 8.26
N VAL A 151 -22.36 25.91 8.17
CA VAL A 151 -20.91 25.84 8.43
C VAL A 151 -20.63 25.39 9.87
N SER A 152 -21.42 25.85 10.84
CA SER A 152 -21.29 25.42 12.24
C SER A 152 -21.64 23.93 12.42
N ALA A 153 -22.67 23.44 11.73
CA ALA A 153 -23.10 22.05 11.77
C ALA A 153 -22.06 21.13 11.11
N VAL A 154 -21.57 21.51 9.92
CA VAL A 154 -20.54 20.75 9.19
C VAL A 154 -19.24 20.71 9.97
N SER A 155 -18.79 21.84 10.51
CA SER A 155 -17.55 21.87 11.32
C SER A 155 -17.66 21.03 12.60
N ARG A 156 -18.84 21.02 13.25
CA ARG A 156 -19.10 20.14 14.39
C ARG A 156 -19.12 18.67 13.97
N GLY A 157 -19.81 18.33 12.89
CA GLY A 157 -19.88 16.97 12.35
C GLY A 157 -18.51 16.42 12.00
N TRP A 158 -17.70 17.21 11.29
CA TRP A 158 -16.33 16.84 10.94
C TRP A 158 -15.46 16.59 12.18
N ARG A 159 -15.55 17.46 13.20
CA ARG A 159 -14.83 17.24 14.47
C ARG A 159 -15.23 15.92 15.14
N ILE A 160 -16.53 15.62 15.23
CA ILE A 160 -17.02 14.38 15.83
C ILE A 160 -16.53 13.17 15.04
N GLN A 161 -16.61 13.21 13.71
CA GLN A 161 -16.12 12.13 12.84
C GLN A 161 -14.61 11.90 13.03
N ASN A 162 -13.82 12.97 13.14
CA ASN A 162 -12.38 12.86 13.38
C ASN A 162 -12.08 12.24 14.74
N PHE A 163 -12.81 12.62 15.80
CA PHE A 163 -12.64 12.00 17.12
C PHE A 163 -13.02 10.53 17.12
N ASN A 164 -14.14 10.15 16.48
CA ASN A 164 -14.53 8.76 16.33
C ASN A 164 -13.49 7.95 15.54
N ALA A 165 -12.97 8.50 14.44
CA ALA A 165 -11.93 7.86 13.65
C ALA A 165 -10.63 7.68 14.45
N ALA A 166 -10.23 8.67 15.25
CA ALA A 166 -9.07 8.57 16.13
C ALA A 166 -9.27 7.53 17.24
N ALA A 167 -10.44 7.52 17.89
CA ALA A 167 -10.78 6.53 18.91
C ALA A 167 -10.75 5.11 18.35
N ASN A 168 -11.37 4.88 17.19
CA ASN A 168 -11.37 3.58 16.53
C ASN A 168 -9.95 3.11 16.16
N LYS A 169 -9.11 4.01 15.63
CA LYS A 169 -7.70 3.68 15.32
C LYS A 169 -6.91 3.33 16.58
N LEU A 170 -7.11 4.05 17.67
CA LEU A 170 -6.45 3.75 18.95
C LEU A 170 -6.92 2.40 19.52
N LEU A 171 -8.21 2.09 19.43
CA LEU A 171 -8.74 0.79 19.86
C LEU A 171 -8.19 -0.36 19.01
N GLN A 172 -8.14 -0.20 17.69
CA GLN A 172 -7.54 -1.19 16.78
C GLN A 172 -6.04 -1.38 17.03
N ALA A 173 -5.32 -0.29 17.30
CA ALA A 173 -3.91 -0.37 17.66
C ALA A 173 -3.72 -1.08 19.01
N ALA A 174 -4.58 -0.79 19.99
CA ALA A 174 -4.56 -1.43 21.30
C ALA A 174 -4.84 -2.94 21.20
N SER A 175 -5.86 -3.35 20.44
CA SER A 175 -6.16 -4.77 20.25
C SER A 175 -5.02 -5.51 19.54
N ARG A 176 -4.40 -4.90 18.53
CA ARG A 176 -3.21 -5.45 17.87
C ARG A 176 -2.03 -5.56 18.84
N LEU A 177 -1.77 -4.53 19.64
CA LEU A 177 -0.71 -4.55 20.65
C LEU A 177 -0.96 -5.63 21.70
N GLU A 178 -2.21 -5.85 22.11
CA GLU A 178 -2.59 -6.91 23.04
C GLU A 178 -2.27 -8.30 22.48
N THR A 179 -2.60 -8.57 21.21
CA THR A 179 -2.24 -9.84 20.55
C THR A 179 -0.73 -10.02 20.44
N GLU A 180 0.02 -8.95 20.13
CA GLU A 180 1.48 -8.99 20.07
C GLU A 180 2.08 -9.24 21.47
N VAL A 181 1.59 -8.58 22.52
CA VAL A 181 2.04 -8.79 23.89
C VAL A 181 1.75 -10.22 24.36
N ALA A 182 0.60 -10.79 24.02
CA ALA A 182 0.27 -12.17 24.36
C ALA A 182 1.26 -13.15 23.71
N SER A 183 1.54 -12.97 22.42
CA SER A 183 2.51 -13.80 21.69
C SER A 183 3.95 -13.61 22.18
N GLU A 184 4.33 -12.39 22.58
CA GLU A 184 5.65 -12.09 23.12
C GLU A 184 5.81 -12.67 24.53
N THR A 185 4.75 -12.62 25.34
CA THR A 185 4.72 -13.26 26.67
C THR A 185 4.92 -14.77 26.54
N ARG A 186 4.26 -15.40 25.56
CA ARG A 186 4.47 -16.83 25.26
C ARG A 186 5.91 -17.11 24.85
N TYR A 187 6.46 -16.33 23.92
CA TYR A 187 7.85 -16.47 23.48
C TYR A 187 8.83 -16.37 24.67
N TRP A 188 8.69 -15.35 25.52
CA TRP A 188 9.57 -15.17 26.67
C TRP A 188 9.43 -16.29 27.71
N ASN A 189 8.23 -16.83 27.92
CA ASN A 189 8.03 -18.00 28.78
C ASN A 189 8.76 -19.24 28.25
N GLU A 190 8.75 -19.46 26.94
CA GLU A 190 9.46 -20.58 26.31
C GLU A 190 10.99 -20.38 26.37
N VAL A 191 11.49 -19.15 26.17
CA VAL A 191 12.92 -18.82 26.37
C VAL A 191 13.35 -19.05 27.82
N LEU A 192 12.53 -18.68 28.80
CA LEU A 192 12.78 -18.97 30.21
C LEU A 192 12.84 -20.47 30.47
N ALA A 193 11.92 -21.26 29.91
CA ALA A 193 11.94 -22.71 30.03
C ALA A 193 13.23 -23.35 29.45
N VAL A 194 13.78 -22.79 28.37
CA VAL A 194 15.08 -23.23 27.81
C VAL A 194 16.22 -22.92 28.76
N LYS A 195 16.22 -21.73 29.37
CA LYS A 195 17.23 -21.33 30.36
C LYS A 195 17.15 -22.19 31.63
N ASP A 196 15.95 -22.51 32.12
CA ASP A 196 15.73 -23.33 33.31
C ASP A 196 16.17 -24.79 33.09
N LYS A 197 16.09 -25.28 31.85
CA LYS A 197 16.68 -26.57 31.43
C LYS A 197 18.22 -26.55 31.39
N GLY A 198 18.87 -25.42 31.67
CA GLY A 198 20.33 -25.28 31.76
C GLY A 198 21.03 -24.90 30.46
N TRP A 199 20.30 -24.55 29.40
CA TRP A 199 20.91 -24.12 28.14
C TRP A 199 21.42 -22.68 28.23
N LYS A 200 22.59 -22.41 27.64
CA LYS A 200 23.18 -21.08 27.65
C LYS A 200 22.56 -20.21 26.56
N VAL A 201 21.85 -19.18 26.98
CA VAL A 201 21.27 -18.15 26.10
C VAL A 201 22.20 -16.95 26.03
N SER A 202 22.52 -16.47 24.82
CA SER A 202 23.38 -15.31 24.58
C SER A 202 22.88 -14.47 23.41
N ARG A 203 23.29 -13.20 23.33
CA ARG A 203 22.99 -12.37 22.15
C ARG A 203 23.80 -12.80 20.94
N LEU A 204 23.18 -12.82 19.78
CA LEU A 204 23.89 -13.18 18.54
C LEU A 204 24.82 -12.04 18.09
N PRO A 205 26.05 -12.34 17.63
CA PRO A 205 26.96 -11.31 17.12
C PRO A 205 26.45 -10.61 15.85
N LEU A 206 25.81 -11.37 14.94
CA LEU A 206 25.32 -10.86 13.66
C LEU A 206 23.95 -10.17 13.77
N GLU A 207 23.09 -10.69 14.64
CA GLU A 207 21.77 -10.13 14.91
C GLU A 207 21.68 -9.69 16.38
N ARG A 208 22.04 -8.43 16.66
CA ARG A 208 22.06 -7.91 18.04
C ARG A 208 20.70 -7.87 18.71
N GLN A 209 19.63 -7.88 17.92
CA GLN A 209 18.25 -7.83 18.39
C GLN A 209 17.67 -9.21 18.72
N SER A 210 18.31 -10.30 18.29
CA SER A 210 17.86 -11.66 18.59
C SER A 210 18.71 -12.33 19.68
N LEU A 211 18.08 -13.25 20.40
CA LEU A 211 18.76 -14.15 21.32
C LEU A 211 19.08 -15.45 20.58
N GLY A 212 20.15 -16.11 21.01
CA GLY A 212 20.50 -17.43 20.52
C GLY A 212 20.82 -18.39 21.65
N VAL A 213 20.58 -19.67 21.39
CA VAL A 213 20.94 -20.76 22.28
C VAL A 213 22.24 -21.36 21.79
N GLN A 214 23.18 -21.53 22.72
CA GLN A 214 24.39 -22.29 22.46
C GLN A 214 24.11 -23.78 22.65
N TYR A 215 24.09 -24.52 21.55
CA TYR A 215 23.91 -25.98 21.54
C TYR A 215 25.19 -26.74 21.16
N GLY A 216 26.19 -26.06 20.58
CA GLY A 216 27.48 -26.65 20.25
C GLY A 216 28.48 -26.66 21.42
N PHE A 217 29.46 -27.56 21.35
CA PHE A 217 30.50 -27.70 22.35
C PHE A 217 31.45 -26.49 22.41
N LEU A 218 31.67 -25.94 23.61
CA LEU A 218 32.60 -24.81 23.83
C LEU A 218 34.06 -25.16 23.51
N GLU A 219 34.41 -26.44 23.67
CA GLU A 219 35.76 -26.99 23.44
C GLU A 219 36.09 -27.24 21.97
N ALA A 220 35.11 -27.08 21.08
CA ALA A 220 35.34 -27.22 19.64
C ALA A 220 36.30 -26.14 19.12
N THR A 221 37.03 -26.47 18.05
CA THR A 221 37.91 -25.50 17.38
C THR A 221 37.11 -24.27 16.93
N PRO A 222 37.73 -23.08 16.82
CA PRO A 222 37.04 -21.82 16.52
C PRO A 222 36.09 -21.90 15.30
N VAL A 223 36.44 -22.71 14.30
CA VAL A 223 35.65 -22.94 13.08
C VAL A 223 34.29 -23.62 13.36
N PHE A 224 34.19 -24.45 14.40
CA PHE A 224 32.94 -25.12 14.79
C PHE A 224 32.24 -24.45 15.98
N ARG A 225 32.93 -23.57 16.71
CA ARG A 225 32.35 -22.80 17.82
C ARG A 225 31.25 -21.86 17.35
N ASP A 226 31.46 -21.18 16.24
CA ASP A 226 30.48 -20.25 15.64
C ASP A 226 29.28 -20.99 15.03
N ARG A 227 29.44 -22.29 14.73
CA ARG A 227 28.38 -23.20 14.25
C ARG A 227 27.51 -23.75 15.37
N GLY A 228 27.86 -23.49 16.63
CA GLY A 228 27.15 -23.99 17.81
C GLY A 228 26.09 -23.04 18.37
N LEU A 229 25.75 -21.97 17.66
CA LEU A 229 24.78 -20.95 18.06
C LEU A 229 23.59 -20.97 17.10
N ALA A 230 22.38 -21.17 17.61
CA ALA A 230 21.16 -21.05 16.83
C ALA A 230 20.35 -19.83 17.30
N SER A 231 19.77 -19.09 16.36
CA SER A 231 18.90 -17.95 16.68
C SER A 231 17.54 -18.44 17.15
N LEU A 232 17.06 -17.87 18.25
CA LEU A 232 15.68 -18.01 18.70
C LEU A 232 14.84 -16.98 17.95
N ARG A 233 13.90 -17.46 17.14
CA ARG A 233 12.90 -16.63 16.47
C ARG A 233 11.54 -16.88 17.10
N ARG A 234 10.71 -15.85 17.03
CA ARG A 234 9.29 -15.94 17.37
C ARG A 234 8.52 -16.30 16.10
N ALA A 235 7.69 -17.34 16.16
CA ALA A 235 6.67 -17.63 15.17
C ALA A 235 5.43 -16.73 15.38
N GLU A 236 4.53 -16.68 14.40
CA GLU A 236 3.34 -15.81 14.44
C GLU A 236 2.48 -16.08 15.68
N ASP A 237 2.31 -17.35 16.06
CA ASP A 237 1.57 -17.81 17.24
C ASP A 237 2.27 -17.54 18.59
N GLY A 238 3.45 -16.90 18.57
CA GLY A 238 4.28 -16.68 19.76
C GLY A 238 5.09 -17.90 20.20
N ALA A 239 5.05 -19.00 19.44
CA ALA A 239 5.89 -20.17 19.70
C ALA A 239 7.36 -19.88 19.36
N LEU A 240 8.26 -20.50 20.11
CA LEU A 240 9.70 -20.43 19.92
C LEU A 240 10.11 -21.34 18.75
N SER A 241 10.64 -20.74 17.69
CA SER A 241 11.28 -21.47 16.60
C SER A 241 12.79 -21.32 16.69
N LEU A 242 13.49 -22.43 16.50
CA LEU A 242 14.95 -22.46 16.42
C LEU A 242 15.33 -22.32 14.94
N ASP A 243 15.89 -21.17 14.57
CA ASP A 243 16.46 -20.97 13.25
C ASP A 243 17.92 -21.43 13.29
N GLU A 244 18.11 -22.71 12.99
CA GLU A 244 19.41 -23.27 12.68
C GLU A 244 19.85 -22.67 11.35
N ARG A 245 20.66 -21.63 11.41
CA ARG A 245 21.35 -21.14 10.22
C ARG A 245 22.29 -22.23 9.71
N LEU A 246 21.75 -23.13 8.89
CA LEU A 246 22.48 -23.98 7.97
C LEU A 246 23.18 -23.02 6.99
N ILE A 247 24.42 -22.67 7.30
CA ILE A 247 25.32 -22.14 6.28
C ILE A 247 25.35 -23.23 5.18
N PRO A 248 25.08 -22.89 3.90
CA PRO A 248 25.15 -23.88 2.82
C PRO A 248 26.57 -24.47 2.72
N PRO A 249 26.75 -25.66 2.12
CA PRO A 249 28.03 -26.36 2.06
C PRO A 249 29.17 -25.53 1.46
#